data_AF-A0A1J0RBT5-F1
#
_entry.id   AF-A0A1J0RBT5-F1
#
_cell.length_a   1.000
_cell.length_b   1.000
_cell.length_c   1.000
_cell.angle_alpha   90.00
_cell.angle_beta   90.00
_cell.angle_gamma   90.00
#
_symmetry.space_group_name_H-M   'P 1'
#
loop_
_entity.id
_entity.type
_entity.pdbx_description
1 polymer ?
#
loop_
_entity_poly.entity_id
_entity_poly.type
_entity_poly.pdbx_seq_one_letter_code
_entity_poly.pdbx_strand_id
1 'polypeptide(L)'
;MRGRIAELLGFFQAAAGGAGNSGFCLATNAGANGYTEFSATSCGNKDPNLQASTTKLAETEQAATGFPGTKLDSAAIEAGGSGATSCFVTATGSNAAAQVFQQDQSADFLGGLWSFKANTGTPQMSINKNTAIASAWRAQGSNEIAQTYNAIRETNAAQSAADFSSAGDVVTKLGNKEQLQPHLIKQLIVDNATVSTETAPAIAADVYKEVFGSDSDKLTKLWNDIQKQTVKGSEDKGDIAKPLSGIDSEEKLLQVLSYYASTRMQQVQKLEKDLLQTKDNVKIVTKTPEQICADLKGPEKCGTNDNCKYDKEKSDEPKCVLSDKGKQAAEKANQETEGKTGTTNTTGSNCFVIHKAPLLFAFCFYYKIEEFFLIL
;
A
#
# COMPACT_ATOMS: atom_id res chain seq x y z
N MET A 1 -29.71 -10.47 -4.57
CA MET A 1 -30.60 -10.15 -5.73
C MET A 1 -31.11 -11.37 -6.48
N ARG A 2 -30.23 -12.21 -7.04
CA ARG A 2 -30.64 -13.41 -7.82
C ARG A 2 -31.71 -14.27 -7.13
N GLY A 3 -31.52 -14.59 -5.85
CA GLY A 3 -32.52 -15.35 -5.08
C GLY A 3 -33.89 -14.66 -4.98
N ARG A 4 -33.94 -13.34 -4.76
CA ARG A 4 -35.20 -12.58 -4.72
C ARG A 4 -35.94 -12.61 -6.07
N ILE A 5 -35.19 -12.58 -7.18
CA ILE A 5 -35.72 -12.69 -8.55
C ILE A 5 -36.26 -14.10 -8.81
N ALA A 6 -35.47 -15.12 -8.52
CA ALA A 6 -35.86 -16.52 -8.71
C ALA A 6 -37.10 -16.88 -7.87
N GLU A 7 -37.16 -16.42 -6.62
CA GLU A 7 -38.24 -16.72 -5.70
C GLU A 7 -39.58 -16.15 -6.20
N LEU A 8 -39.63 -14.86 -6.54
CA LEU A 8 -40.89 -14.25 -6.97
C LEU A 8 -41.35 -14.79 -8.34
N LEU A 9 -40.44 -14.95 -9.30
CA LEU A 9 -40.81 -15.49 -10.60
C LEU A 9 -41.20 -16.98 -10.50
N GLY A 10 -40.52 -17.75 -9.65
CA GLY A 10 -40.93 -19.12 -9.33
C GLY A 10 -42.31 -19.18 -8.67
N PHE A 11 -42.61 -18.25 -7.77
CA PHE A 11 -43.95 -18.11 -7.20
C PHE A 11 -44.99 -17.75 -8.27
N PHE A 12 -44.71 -16.80 -9.17
CA PHE A 12 -45.63 -16.46 -10.27
C PHE A 12 -45.84 -17.60 -11.26
N GLN A 13 -44.81 -18.42 -11.50
CA GLN A 13 -44.96 -19.66 -12.25
C GLN A 13 -45.91 -20.63 -11.54
N ALA A 14 -45.70 -20.88 -10.24
CA ALA A 14 -46.56 -21.76 -9.44
C ALA A 14 -47.99 -21.22 -9.27
N ALA A 15 -48.17 -19.90 -9.35
CA ALA A 15 -49.46 -19.21 -9.30
C ALA A 15 -50.21 -19.19 -10.65
N ALA A 16 -49.80 -20.02 -11.62
CA ALA A 16 -50.58 -20.31 -12.81
C ALA A 16 -51.47 -21.53 -12.58
N GLY A 17 -52.68 -21.50 -13.14
CA GLY A 17 -53.46 -22.72 -13.24
C GLY A 17 -52.77 -23.68 -14.24
N GLY A 18 -52.79 -24.99 -13.94
CA GLY A 18 -52.24 -26.01 -14.83
C GLY A 18 -52.88 -26.02 -16.23
N ALA A 19 -52.39 -26.88 -17.13
CA ALA A 19 -52.85 -26.96 -18.53
C ALA A 19 -54.40 -27.03 -18.62
N GLY A 20 -55.02 -25.97 -19.14
CA GLY A 20 -56.48 -25.82 -19.26
C GLY A 20 -57.12 -24.72 -18.40
N ASN A 21 -56.37 -24.14 -17.46
CA ASN A 21 -56.81 -22.99 -16.68
C ASN A 21 -56.38 -21.68 -17.33
N SER A 22 -57.24 -20.67 -17.22
CA SER A 22 -57.02 -19.37 -17.82
C SER A 22 -56.13 -18.45 -17.00
N GLY A 23 -56.09 -18.56 -15.66
CA GLY A 23 -55.34 -17.63 -14.80
C GLY A 23 -53.84 -17.91 -14.73
N PHE A 24 -53.02 -16.88 -14.89
CA PHE A 24 -51.55 -16.96 -14.82
C PHE A 24 -50.92 -15.64 -14.39
N CYS A 25 -49.71 -15.70 -13.84
CA CYS A 25 -48.91 -14.52 -13.46
C CYS A 25 -47.65 -14.31 -14.30
N LEU A 26 -47.33 -15.26 -15.18
CA LEU A 26 -46.31 -15.14 -16.21
C LEU A 26 -46.95 -15.37 -17.57
N ALA A 27 -46.84 -14.38 -18.46
CA ALA A 27 -47.34 -14.45 -19.81
C ALA A 27 -46.22 -14.79 -20.80
N THR A 28 -46.56 -15.45 -21.90
CA THR A 28 -45.70 -15.48 -23.09
C THR A 28 -45.74 -14.12 -23.79
N ASN A 29 -44.84 -13.88 -24.75
CA ASN A 29 -44.88 -12.67 -25.58
C ASN A 29 -46.19 -12.51 -26.39
N ALA A 30 -46.99 -13.57 -26.51
CA ALA A 30 -48.30 -13.55 -27.15
C ALA A 30 -49.47 -13.33 -26.15
N GLY A 31 -49.17 -13.07 -24.87
CA GLY A 31 -50.18 -12.86 -23.83
C GLY A 31 -50.87 -14.15 -23.34
N ALA A 32 -50.31 -15.33 -23.63
CA ALA A 32 -50.85 -16.62 -23.19
C ALA A 32 -50.18 -17.10 -21.89
N ASN A 33 -50.75 -18.13 -21.24
CA ASN A 33 -50.16 -18.76 -20.05
C ASN A 33 -48.74 -19.27 -20.34
N GLY A 34 -47.73 -18.67 -19.69
CA GLY A 34 -46.31 -18.99 -19.85
C GLY A 34 -45.75 -20.01 -18.85
N TYR A 35 -46.61 -20.79 -18.20
CA TYR A 35 -46.24 -21.74 -17.15
C TYR A 35 -45.11 -22.70 -17.56
N THR A 36 -45.11 -23.17 -18.81
CA THR A 36 -44.14 -24.15 -19.33
C THR A 36 -42.87 -23.51 -19.89
N GLU A 37 -42.91 -22.22 -20.19
CA GLU A 37 -41.89 -21.46 -20.90
C GLU A 37 -40.89 -20.85 -19.92
N PHE A 38 -41.33 -20.54 -18.71
CA PHE A 38 -40.44 -20.12 -17.63
C PHE A 38 -39.95 -21.32 -16.83
N SER A 39 -38.73 -21.21 -16.28
CA SER A 39 -38.26 -22.09 -15.22
C SER A 39 -37.50 -21.26 -14.21
N ALA A 40 -37.82 -21.41 -12.92
CA ALA A 40 -37.08 -20.75 -11.85
C ALA A 40 -35.58 -21.11 -11.88
N THR A 41 -35.22 -22.29 -12.39
CA THR A 41 -33.82 -22.70 -12.58
C THR A 41 -33.09 -21.89 -13.66
N SER A 42 -33.81 -21.21 -14.57
CA SER A 42 -33.24 -20.29 -15.56
C SER A 42 -32.74 -18.99 -14.93
N CYS A 43 -33.28 -18.59 -13.76
CA CYS A 43 -32.67 -17.55 -12.92
C CYS A 43 -31.37 -18.04 -12.25
N GLY A 44 -31.09 -19.33 -12.40
CA GLY A 44 -29.86 -20.02 -12.10
C GLY A 44 -29.89 -20.82 -10.78
N ASN A 45 -28.87 -21.65 -10.57
CA ASN A 45 -28.80 -22.60 -9.46
C ASN A 45 -28.83 -21.94 -8.07
N LYS A 46 -29.62 -22.49 -7.14
CA LYS A 46 -29.65 -22.11 -5.72
C LYS A 46 -28.25 -22.14 -5.08
N ASP A 47 -27.42 -23.08 -5.53
CA ASP A 47 -26.04 -23.27 -5.10
C ASP A 47 -25.12 -23.06 -6.32
N PRO A 48 -24.77 -21.81 -6.66
CA PRO A 48 -23.87 -21.57 -7.78
C PRO A 48 -22.51 -22.21 -7.48
N ASN A 49 -22.04 -23.08 -8.38
CA ASN A 49 -20.64 -23.46 -8.40
C ASN A 49 -19.84 -22.27 -8.93
N LEU A 50 -19.28 -21.47 -8.02
CA LEU A 50 -18.49 -20.30 -8.37
C LEU A 50 -17.06 -20.72 -8.66
N GLN A 51 -16.60 -20.51 -9.89
CA GLN A 51 -15.18 -20.59 -10.21
C GLN A 51 -14.58 -19.19 -10.18
N ALA A 52 -13.33 -19.11 -9.72
CA ALA A 52 -12.58 -17.86 -9.77
C ALA A 52 -12.43 -17.43 -11.24
N SER A 53 -12.73 -16.16 -11.50
CA SER A 53 -12.55 -15.53 -12.81
C SER A 53 -11.78 -14.24 -12.60
N THR A 54 -10.81 -14.00 -13.47
CA THR A 54 -10.10 -12.71 -13.56
C THR A 54 -10.71 -11.80 -14.62
N THR A 55 -11.70 -12.29 -15.37
CA THR A 55 -12.38 -11.53 -16.41
C THR A 55 -13.28 -10.48 -15.78
N LYS A 56 -13.01 -9.22 -16.11
CA LYS A 56 -13.88 -8.09 -15.76
C LYS A 56 -15.17 -8.13 -16.58
N LEU A 57 -16.27 -7.69 -15.96
CA LEU A 57 -17.54 -7.53 -16.64
C LEU A 57 -17.42 -6.45 -17.72
N ALA A 58 -17.95 -6.75 -18.91
CA ALA A 58 -17.98 -5.82 -20.02
C ALA A 58 -19.00 -4.69 -19.81
N GLU A 59 -18.87 -3.59 -20.54
CA GLU A 59 -19.84 -2.49 -20.48
C GLU A 59 -21.27 -2.93 -20.90
N THR A 60 -21.40 -4.00 -21.68
CA THR A 60 -22.70 -4.61 -22.01
C THR A 60 -23.37 -5.31 -20.83
N GLU A 61 -22.61 -5.64 -19.78
CA GLU A 61 -23.11 -6.29 -18.56
C GLU A 61 -23.29 -5.25 -17.44
N GLN A 62 -22.34 -4.32 -17.30
CA GLN A 62 -22.39 -3.23 -16.34
C GLN A 62 -21.83 -1.94 -16.97
N ALA A 63 -22.66 -0.92 -17.14
CA ALA A 63 -22.28 0.40 -17.66
C ALA A 63 -22.36 1.48 -16.58
N ALA A 64 -21.83 2.67 -16.89
CA ALA A 64 -21.83 3.83 -15.99
C ALA A 64 -23.22 4.24 -15.46
N THR A 65 -24.29 3.87 -16.17
CA THR A 65 -25.68 4.21 -15.82
C THR A 65 -26.47 3.06 -15.19
N GLY A 66 -25.98 1.82 -15.22
CA GLY A 66 -26.72 0.66 -14.74
C GLY A 66 -26.35 -0.64 -15.44
N PHE A 67 -27.33 -1.55 -15.59
CA PHE A 67 -27.18 -2.86 -16.24
C PHE A 67 -27.81 -2.84 -17.65
N PRO A 68 -27.03 -2.65 -18.73
CA PRO A 68 -27.60 -2.44 -20.07
C PRO A 68 -28.02 -3.74 -20.77
N GLY A 69 -27.41 -4.88 -20.44
CA GLY A 69 -27.69 -6.18 -21.08
C GLY A 69 -29.07 -6.76 -20.81
N THR A 70 -29.87 -6.13 -19.93
CA THR A 70 -31.21 -6.57 -19.56
C THR A 70 -32.16 -5.39 -19.68
N LYS A 71 -32.75 -5.16 -20.86
CA LYS A 71 -33.83 -4.17 -20.98
C LYS A 71 -35.07 -4.73 -20.29
N LEU A 72 -35.23 -4.43 -19.01
CA LEU A 72 -36.53 -4.48 -18.38
C LEU A 72 -37.28 -3.25 -18.89
N ASP A 73 -38.11 -3.45 -19.92
CA ASP A 73 -38.99 -2.40 -20.41
C ASP A 73 -40.28 -2.33 -19.58
N SER A 74 -40.97 -1.20 -19.65
CA SER A 74 -42.26 -1.02 -18.98
C SER A 74 -43.40 -1.77 -19.67
N ALA A 75 -43.16 -2.38 -20.85
CA ALA A 75 -44.13 -3.22 -21.55
C ALA A 75 -44.08 -4.68 -21.07
N ALA A 76 -43.02 -5.08 -20.34
CA ALA A 76 -42.85 -6.39 -19.74
C ALA A 76 -43.82 -6.65 -18.56
N ILE A 77 -44.62 -5.65 -18.17
CA ILE A 77 -45.67 -5.78 -17.17
C ILE A 77 -46.96 -5.18 -17.72
N GLU A 78 -48.01 -5.98 -17.69
CA GLU A 78 -49.38 -5.52 -17.89
C GLU A 78 -50.07 -5.39 -16.54
N ALA A 79 -50.93 -4.38 -16.40
CA ALA A 79 -51.73 -4.21 -15.20
C ALA A 79 -52.62 -5.45 -14.97
N GLY A 80 -52.65 -5.95 -13.73
CA GLY A 80 -53.54 -7.04 -13.38
C GLY A 80 -55.01 -6.69 -13.67
N GLY A 81 -55.71 -7.61 -14.34
CA GLY A 81 -57.14 -7.49 -14.62
C GLY A 81 -57.99 -8.27 -13.62
N SER A 82 -59.31 -8.19 -13.79
CA SER A 82 -60.29 -9.01 -13.06
C SER A 82 -60.81 -10.20 -13.90
N GLY A 83 -60.17 -10.47 -15.05
CA GLY A 83 -60.60 -11.49 -16.01
C GLY A 83 -60.08 -12.87 -15.64
N ALA A 84 -60.69 -13.91 -16.23
CA ALA A 84 -60.28 -15.29 -16.00
C ALA A 84 -58.82 -15.56 -16.43
N THR A 85 -58.25 -14.71 -17.29
CA THR A 85 -56.85 -14.77 -17.74
C THR A 85 -55.87 -13.87 -16.97
N SER A 86 -56.33 -13.25 -15.89
CA SER A 86 -55.52 -12.30 -15.12
C SER A 86 -54.73 -12.98 -13.99
N CYS A 87 -53.63 -12.37 -13.61
CA CYS A 87 -52.87 -12.75 -12.42
C CYS A 87 -53.64 -12.36 -11.16
N PHE A 88 -54.15 -13.34 -10.41
CA PHE A 88 -54.88 -13.08 -9.16
C PHE A 88 -54.01 -12.42 -8.08
N VAL A 89 -52.70 -12.63 -8.11
CA VAL A 89 -51.77 -12.02 -7.16
C VAL A 89 -51.72 -10.50 -7.32
N THR A 90 -51.75 -10.03 -8.57
CA THR A 90 -51.75 -8.60 -8.90
C THR A 90 -53.15 -8.11 -9.27
N ALA A 91 -54.20 -8.86 -8.95
CA ALA A 91 -55.57 -8.52 -9.29
C ALA A 91 -55.98 -7.16 -8.71
N THR A 92 -56.79 -6.45 -9.48
CA THR A 92 -57.17 -5.06 -9.23
C THR A 92 -58.69 -4.96 -9.35
N GLY A 93 -59.32 -4.04 -8.61
CA GLY A 93 -60.78 -3.99 -8.51
C GLY A 93 -61.30 -3.17 -7.32
N SER A 94 -62.61 -2.95 -7.31
CA SER A 94 -63.29 -2.03 -6.38
C SER A 94 -63.41 -2.53 -4.94
N ASN A 95 -63.16 -3.83 -4.70
CA ASN A 95 -63.22 -4.46 -3.37
C ASN A 95 -61.83 -4.94 -2.94
N ALA A 96 -61.14 -4.13 -2.14
CA ALA A 96 -59.80 -4.44 -1.62
C ALA A 96 -59.77 -5.73 -0.79
N ALA A 97 -60.87 -6.10 -0.12
CA ALA A 97 -60.93 -7.31 0.71
C ALA A 97 -60.83 -8.63 -0.08
N ALA A 98 -61.02 -8.58 -1.40
CA ALA A 98 -60.90 -9.74 -2.30
C ALA A 98 -59.51 -9.86 -2.94
N GLN A 99 -58.57 -8.97 -2.61
CA GLN A 99 -57.24 -8.88 -3.23
C GLN A 99 -56.14 -9.35 -2.27
N VAL A 100 -55.02 -9.82 -2.84
CA VAL A 100 -53.83 -10.22 -2.07
C VAL A 100 -53.17 -8.99 -1.43
N PHE A 101 -53.06 -7.90 -2.17
CA PHE A 101 -52.54 -6.63 -1.67
C PHE A 101 -53.71 -5.66 -1.41
N GLN A 102 -53.95 -5.33 -0.14
CA GLN A 102 -55.12 -4.56 0.29
C GLN A 102 -54.78 -3.12 0.71
N GLN A 103 -53.48 -2.82 0.83
CA GLN A 103 -53.00 -1.52 1.29
C GLN A 103 -52.89 -0.54 0.12
N ASP A 104 -53.35 0.70 0.34
CA ASP A 104 -53.13 1.85 -0.56
C ASP A 104 -51.67 2.37 -0.46
N GLN A 105 -50.71 1.47 -0.58
CA GLN A 105 -49.29 1.80 -0.49
C GLN A 105 -48.55 0.99 -1.55
N SER A 106 -47.54 1.61 -2.15
CA SER A 106 -46.65 0.90 -3.07
C SER A 106 -45.81 -0.10 -2.27
N ALA A 107 -45.83 -1.36 -2.69
CA ALA A 107 -44.93 -2.40 -2.21
C ALA A 107 -43.83 -2.61 -3.24
N ASP A 108 -42.58 -2.62 -2.76
CA ASP A 108 -41.41 -2.92 -3.59
C ASP A 108 -41.05 -4.39 -3.48
N PHE A 109 -40.79 -4.98 -4.65
CA PHE A 109 -40.40 -6.37 -4.82
C PHE A 109 -39.10 -6.44 -5.61
N LEU A 110 -38.53 -7.64 -5.66
CA LEU A 110 -37.31 -7.90 -6.44
C LEU A 110 -36.13 -6.98 -6.09
N GLY A 111 -36.05 -6.52 -4.83
CA GLY A 111 -35.01 -5.58 -4.40
C GLY A 111 -35.14 -4.18 -5.00
N GLY A 112 -36.38 -3.75 -5.26
CA GLY A 112 -36.71 -2.46 -5.87
C GLY A 112 -36.76 -2.46 -7.39
N LEU A 113 -36.78 -3.63 -8.04
CA LEU A 113 -36.91 -3.75 -9.50
C LEU A 113 -38.36 -3.64 -9.96
N TRP A 114 -39.30 -4.11 -9.16
CA TRP A 114 -40.72 -4.07 -9.44
C TRP A 114 -41.45 -3.43 -8.26
N SER A 115 -42.36 -2.51 -8.53
CA SER A 115 -43.25 -1.97 -7.52
C SER A 115 -44.70 -2.18 -7.92
N PHE A 116 -45.53 -2.43 -6.92
CA PHE A 116 -46.95 -2.67 -7.09
C PHE A 116 -47.73 -1.91 -6.04
N LYS A 117 -48.69 -1.11 -6.49
CA LYS A 117 -49.66 -0.45 -5.65
C LYS A 117 -51.05 -0.93 -6.05
N ALA A 118 -51.65 -1.72 -5.19
CA ALA A 118 -53.06 -2.07 -5.31
C ALA A 118 -53.89 -0.89 -4.81
N ASN A 119 -54.59 -0.14 -5.67
CA ASN A 119 -55.63 0.74 -5.14
C ASN A 119 -56.73 1.23 -6.10
N THR A 120 -57.92 1.44 -5.51
CA THR A 120 -58.97 2.43 -5.82
C THR A 120 -59.52 2.55 -7.25
N GLY A 121 -59.33 1.55 -8.10
CA GLY A 121 -59.82 1.59 -9.49
C GLY A 121 -58.82 2.14 -10.50
N THR A 122 -57.56 2.38 -10.12
CA THR A 122 -56.47 2.65 -11.07
C THR A 122 -55.16 2.04 -10.56
N PRO A 123 -54.91 0.74 -10.80
CA PRO A 123 -53.72 0.07 -10.30
C PRO A 123 -52.44 0.67 -10.89
N GLN A 124 -51.38 0.71 -10.09
CA GLN A 124 -50.07 1.16 -10.55
C GLN A 124 -49.07 0.02 -10.41
N MET A 125 -48.46 -0.36 -11.52
CA MET A 125 -47.33 -1.27 -11.57
C MET A 125 -46.18 -0.54 -12.25
N SER A 126 -44.96 -0.67 -11.74
CA SER A 126 -43.79 -0.15 -12.44
C SER A 126 -42.61 -1.10 -12.32
N ILE A 127 -41.86 -1.18 -13.41
CA ILE A 127 -40.51 -1.73 -13.43
C ILE A 127 -39.54 -0.56 -13.36
N ASN A 128 -38.62 -0.63 -12.40
CA ASN A 128 -37.47 0.26 -12.42
C ASN A 128 -36.52 -0.22 -13.52
N LYS A 129 -36.35 0.64 -14.53
CA LYS A 129 -35.38 0.41 -15.61
C LYS A 129 -33.99 0.35 -15.00
N ASN A 130 -33.47 -0.86 -14.88
CA ASN A 130 -32.12 -1.17 -14.41
C ASN A 130 -30.99 -0.52 -15.24
N THR A 131 -31.29 0.02 -16.42
CA THR A 131 -30.36 0.71 -17.30
C THR A 131 -29.99 2.13 -16.84
N ALA A 132 -30.77 2.72 -15.91
CA ALA A 132 -30.62 4.10 -15.45
C ALA A 132 -30.67 4.24 -13.92
N ILE A 133 -30.14 3.25 -13.19
CA ILE A 133 -30.08 3.24 -11.72
C ILE A 133 -28.85 3.97 -11.15
N ALA A 134 -27.89 4.30 -12.01
CA ALA A 134 -26.61 4.89 -11.66
C ALA A 134 -26.28 6.10 -12.53
N SER A 135 -25.36 6.91 -12.03
CA SER A 135 -24.68 7.97 -12.77
C SER A 135 -23.21 7.93 -12.41
N ALA A 136 -22.33 8.06 -13.41
CA ALA A 136 -20.87 8.00 -13.23
C ALA A 136 -20.41 6.81 -12.36
N TRP A 137 -20.93 5.60 -12.66
CA TRP A 137 -20.58 4.36 -11.96
C TRP A 137 -21.03 4.27 -10.50
N ARG A 138 -21.99 5.10 -10.09
CA ARG A 138 -22.54 5.08 -8.73
C ARG A 138 -24.06 5.08 -8.76
N ALA A 139 -24.66 4.02 -8.23
CA ALA A 139 -26.09 3.96 -8.02
C ALA A 139 -26.51 4.94 -6.93
N GLN A 140 -27.62 5.66 -7.17
CA GLN A 140 -28.09 6.74 -6.29
C GLN A 140 -29.19 6.28 -5.32
N GLY A 141 -29.81 5.12 -5.55
CA GLY A 141 -30.83 4.55 -4.68
C GLY A 141 -30.26 3.80 -3.47
N SER A 142 -31.08 3.60 -2.45
CA SER A 142 -30.76 2.77 -1.27
C SER A 142 -31.32 1.33 -1.36
N ASN A 143 -32.11 1.02 -2.39
CA ASN A 143 -32.69 -0.31 -2.61
C ASN A 143 -31.62 -1.36 -2.94
N GLU A 144 -31.96 -2.64 -2.83
CA GLU A 144 -30.97 -3.72 -2.99
C GLU A 144 -30.39 -3.80 -4.40
N ILE A 145 -31.11 -3.38 -5.45
CA ILE A 145 -30.51 -3.32 -6.79
C ILE A 145 -29.41 -2.26 -6.87
N ALA A 146 -29.59 -1.09 -6.27
CA ALA A 146 -28.56 -0.05 -6.22
C ALA A 146 -27.34 -0.51 -5.39
N GLN A 147 -27.58 -1.15 -4.24
CA GLN A 147 -26.51 -1.74 -3.43
C GLN A 147 -25.75 -2.81 -4.21
N THR A 148 -26.45 -3.68 -4.93
CA THR A 148 -25.86 -4.74 -5.76
C THR A 148 -25.04 -4.17 -6.90
N TYR A 149 -25.53 -3.13 -7.57
CA TYR A 149 -24.76 -2.43 -8.61
C TYR A 149 -23.44 -1.88 -8.06
N ASN A 150 -23.48 -1.20 -6.91
CA ASN A 150 -22.28 -0.63 -6.30
C ASN A 150 -21.29 -1.74 -5.88
N ALA A 151 -21.75 -2.82 -5.27
CA ALA A 151 -20.90 -3.95 -4.87
C ALA A 151 -20.25 -4.67 -6.08
N ILE A 152 -21.02 -4.89 -7.15
CA ILE A 152 -20.49 -5.44 -8.40
C ILE A 152 -19.47 -4.47 -9.01
N ARG A 153 -19.76 -3.17 -9.00
CA ARG A 153 -18.83 -2.16 -9.53
C ARG A 153 -17.52 -2.14 -8.74
N GLU A 154 -17.59 -2.15 -7.43
CA GLU A 154 -16.42 -2.18 -6.55
C GLU A 154 -15.55 -3.42 -6.85
N THR A 155 -16.17 -4.58 -6.98
CA THR A 155 -15.48 -5.83 -7.34
C THR A 155 -14.87 -5.76 -8.74
N ASN A 156 -15.62 -5.23 -9.72
CA ASN A 156 -15.18 -5.14 -11.11
C ASN A 156 -14.09 -4.07 -11.34
N ALA A 157 -14.08 -3.03 -10.50
CA ALA A 157 -13.09 -1.95 -10.54
C ALA A 157 -11.83 -2.28 -9.71
N ALA A 158 -11.88 -3.30 -8.86
CA ALA A 158 -10.71 -3.73 -8.09
C ALA A 158 -9.56 -4.09 -9.03
N GLN A 159 -8.35 -3.72 -8.62
CA GLN A 159 -7.13 -4.12 -9.31
C GLN A 159 -6.93 -5.62 -9.15
N SER A 160 -6.60 -6.29 -10.25
CA SER A 160 -6.38 -7.73 -10.33
C SER A 160 -5.10 -8.01 -11.11
N ALA A 161 -4.58 -9.24 -11.04
CA ALA A 161 -3.43 -9.64 -11.83
C ALA A 161 -3.64 -9.44 -13.35
N ALA A 162 -4.89 -9.51 -13.83
CA ALA A 162 -5.24 -9.28 -15.23
C ALA A 162 -5.08 -7.81 -15.67
N ASP A 163 -4.97 -6.86 -14.73
CA ASP A 163 -4.68 -5.46 -15.04
C ASP A 163 -3.21 -5.21 -15.39
N PHE A 164 -2.37 -6.23 -15.25
CA PHE A 164 -0.93 -6.16 -15.45
C PHE A 164 -0.46 -7.22 -16.45
N SER A 165 0.35 -6.78 -17.41
CA SER A 165 0.91 -7.64 -18.46
C SER A 165 2.18 -8.37 -18.02
N SER A 166 2.86 -7.87 -16.98
CA SER A 166 4.10 -8.44 -16.44
C SER A 166 4.37 -7.88 -15.04
N ALA A 167 5.33 -8.48 -14.32
CA ALA A 167 5.81 -7.92 -13.05
C ALA A 167 6.40 -6.50 -13.21
N GLY A 168 7.02 -6.19 -14.35
CA GLY A 168 7.49 -4.83 -14.65
C GLY A 168 6.35 -3.84 -14.81
N ASP A 169 5.22 -4.26 -15.40
CA ASP A 169 4.01 -3.45 -15.54
C ASP A 169 3.33 -3.16 -14.19
N VAL A 170 3.39 -4.11 -13.24
CA VAL A 170 2.98 -3.85 -11.85
C VAL A 170 3.80 -2.73 -11.25
N VAL A 171 5.13 -2.82 -11.37
CA VAL A 171 6.06 -1.85 -10.80
C VAL A 171 5.83 -0.47 -11.42
N THR A 172 5.70 -0.35 -12.73
CA THR A 172 5.50 0.96 -13.38
C THR A 172 4.14 1.59 -13.08
N LYS A 173 3.07 0.80 -13.05
CA LYS A 173 1.71 1.31 -12.76
C LYS A 173 1.50 1.65 -11.28
N LEU A 174 2.02 0.83 -10.36
CA LEU A 174 1.87 1.06 -8.92
C LEU A 174 2.95 1.97 -8.36
N GLY A 175 4.14 2.00 -8.96
CA GLY A 175 5.24 2.85 -8.54
C GLY A 175 5.11 4.32 -8.96
N ASN A 176 3.89 4.79 -9.19
CA ASN A 176 3.64 6.19 -9.49
C ASN A 176 3.74 7.05 -8.21
N LYS A 177 3.86 8.36 -8.41
CA LYS A 177 4.06 9.33 -7.33
C LYS A 177 2.94 9.31 -6.28
N GLU A 178 1.69 9.20 -6.71
CA GLU A 178 0.53 9.26 -5.83
C GLU A 178 0.52 8.09 -4.84
N GLN A 179 0.96 6.92 -5.29
CA GLN A 179 1.03 5.70 -4.48
C GLN A 179 2.31 5.65 -3.62
N LEU A 180 3.49 5.95 -4.18
CA LEU A 180 4.76 5.81 -3.46
C LEU A 180 5.07 6.93 -2.47
N GLN A 181 4.68 8.18 -2.77
CA GLN A 181 5.07 9.32 -1.94
C GLN A 181 4.57 9.21 -0.48
N PRO A 182 3.34 8.75 -0.18
CA PRO A 182 2.91 8.52 1.20
C PRO A 182 3.77 7.51 1.97
N HIS A 183 4.28 6.47 1.30
CA HIS A 183 5.17 5.49 1.93
C HIS A 183 6.56 6.07 2.19
N LEU A 184 7.11 6.83 1.23
CA LEU A 184 8.38 7.53 1.41
C LEU A 184 8.32 8.53 2.58
N ILE A 185 7.22 9.27 2.71
CA ILE A 185 7.02 10.21 3.83
C ILE A 185 7.09 9.47 5.17
N LYS A 186 6.38 8.35 5.30
CA LYS A 186 6.39 7.54 6.53
C LYS A 186 7.79 7.04 6.85
N GLN A 187 8.50 6.50 5.85
CA GLN A 187 9.84 5.97 6.02
C GLN A 187 10.84 7.06 6.45
N LEU A 188 10.83 8.22 5.77
CA LEU A 188 11.70 9.36 6.09
C LEU A 188 11.55 9.86 7.53
N ILE A 189 10.34 9.83 8.08
CA ILE A 189 10.06 10.23 9.46
C ILE A 189 10.60 9.19 10.46
N VAL A 190 10.49 7.90 10.11
CA VAL A 190 10.99 6.80 10.96
C VAL A 190 12.51 6.83 11.03
N ASP A 191 13.19 6.99 9.90
CA ASP A 191 14.65 6.88 9.83
C ASP A 191 15.37 8.13 10.30
N ASN A 192 14.68 9.28 10.27
CA ASN A 192 15.28 10.55 10.62
C ASN A 192 14.40 11.36 11.58
N ALA A 193 14.77 11.31 12.87
CA ALA A 193 14.11 12.06 13.94
C ALA A 193 14.08 13.59 13.74
N THR A 194 14.88 14.14 12.81
CA THR A 194 14.89 15.57 12.48
C THR A 194 13.92 15.95 11.36
N VAL A 195 13.37 14.98 10.64
CA VAL A 195 12.39 15.20 9.56
C VAL A 195 10.99 15.26 10.17
N SER A 196 10.36 16.43 10.06
CA SER A 196 8.97 16.63 10.51
C SER A 196 7.96 16.20 9.45
N THR A 197 6.70 16.00 9.87
CA THR A 197 5.55 15.79 8.98
C THR A 197 5.33 16.94 7.98
N GLU A 198 5.80 18.14 8.29
CA GLU A 198 5.67 19.32 7.41
C GLU A 198 6.73 19.33 6.30
N THR A 199 7.95 18.89 6.61
CA THR A 199 9.09 18.88 5.66
C THR A 199 9.17 17.60 4.84
N ALA A 200 8.68 16.48 5.38
CA ALA A 200 8.75 15.17 4.72
C ALA A 200 8.12 15.13 3.31
N PRO A 201 6.97 15.78 3.03
CA PRO A 201 6.37 15.73 1.70
C PRO A 201 7.24 16.33 0.59
N ALA A 202 7.94 17.43 0.88
CA ALA A 202 8.84 18.07 -0.08
C ALA A 202 10.08 17.19 -0.35
N ILE A 203 10.69 16.67 0.72
CA ILE A 203 11.83 15.76 0.62
C ILE A 203 11.45 14.49 -0.16
N ALA A 204 10.28 13.89 0.14
CA ALA A 204 9.80 12.72 -0.57
C ALA A 204 9.56 12.98 -2.07
N ALA A 205 9.08 14.17 -2.44
CA ALA A 205 8.92 14.55 -3.84
C ALA A 205 10.26 14.68 -4.58
N ASP A 206 11.28 15.25 -3.91
CA ASP A 206 12.63 15.37 -4.46
C ASP A 206 13.31 14.01 -4.61
N VAL A 207 13.25 13.17 -3.57
CA VAL A 207 13.73 11.78 -3.61
C VAL A 207 13.05 11.01 -4.73
N TYR A 208 11.73 11.14 -4.87
CA TYR A 208 11.00 10.46 -5.94
C TYR A 208 11.51 10.88 -7.32
N LYS A 209 11.69 12.19 -7.55
CA LYS A 209 12.19 12.72 -8.83
C LYS A 209 13.63 12.27 -9.11
N GLU A 210 14.46 12.22 -8.08
CA GLU A 210 15.85 11.82 -8.21
C GLU A 210 15.99 10.33 -8.52
N VAL A 211 15.29 9.48 -7.75
CA VAL A 211 15.40 8.02 -7.82
C VAL A 211 14.54 7.43 -8.95
N PHE A 212 13.28 7.84 -9.06
CA PHE A 212 12.29 7.24 -9.96
C PHE A 212 11.98 8.08 -11.21
N GLY A 213 12.33 9.37 -11.20
CA GLY A 213 12.10 10.28 -12.35
C GLY A 213 10.66 10.77 -12.44
N SER A 214 10.39 11.69 -13.37
CA SER A 214 9.03 12.23 -13.60
C SER A 214 8.10 11.26 -14.31
N ASP A 215 8.64 10.39 -15.18
CA ASP A 215 7.86 9.65 -16.18
C ASP A 215 8.05 8.12 -16.14
N SER A 216 8.38 7.54 -14.99
CA SER A 216 8.56 6.08 -14.76
C SER A 216 9.71 5.38 -15.52
N ASP A 217 10.44 6.07 -16.41
CA ASP A 217 11.58 5.50 -17.13
C ASP A 217 12.71 5.02 -16.21
N LYS A 218 13.04 5.79 -15.15
CA LYS A 218 14.06 5.34 -14.19
C LYS A 218 13.55 4.20 -13.32
N LEU A 219 12.24 4.13 -13.07
CA LEU A 219 11.63 3.03 -12.34
C LEU A 219 11.69 1.73 -13.14
N THR A 220 11.42 1.78 -14.46
CA THR A 220 11.62 0.66 -15.38
C THR A 220 13.08 0.21 -15.38
N LYS A 221 14.02 1.14 -15.43
CA LYS A 221 15.45 0.84 -15.35
C LYS A 221 15.81 0.19 -14.01
N LEU A 222 15.33 0.74 -12.90
CA LEU A 222 15.55 0.19 -11.57
C LEU A 222 15.05 -1.25 -11.47
N TRP A 223 13.82 -1.52 -11.93
CA TRP A 223 13.27 -2.87 -11.99
C TRP A 223 14.16 -3.84 -12.79
N ASN A 224 14.62 -3.43 -13.98
CA ASN A 224 15.51 -4.24 -14.79
C ASN A 224 16.87 -4.48 -14.12
N ASP A 225 17.41 -3.50 -13.40
CA ASP A 225 18.65 -3.62 -12.65
C ASP A 225 18.49 -4.61 -11.48
N ILE A 226 17.35 -4.56 -10.77
CA ILE A 226 16.99 -5.51 -9.70
C ILE A 226 16.90 -6.93 -10.25
N GLN A 227 16.20 -7.11 -11.38
CA GLN A 227 16.06 -8.42 -12.01
C GLN A 227 17.40 -9.05 -12.41
N LYS A 228 18.35 -8.23 -12.86
CA LYS A 228 19.70 -8.67 -13.26
C LYS A 228 20.65 -8.89 -12.09
N GLN A 229 20.31 -8.40 -10.90
CA GLN A 229 21.18 -8.52 -9.74
C GLN A 229 21.42 -9.99 -9.42
N THR A 230 22.68 -10.39 -9.42
CA THR A 230 23.08 -11.73 -9.02
C THR A 230 23.08 -11.84 -7.50
N VAL A 231 22.30 -12.78 -6.99
CA VAL A 231 22.13 -13.05 -5.56
C VAL A 231 22.61 -14.44 -5.18
N LYS A 232 22.90 -14.60 -3.89
CA LYS A 232 23.27 -15.85 -3.22
C LYS A 232 22.17 -16.26 -2.23
N GLY A 233 22.25 -17.49 -1.72
CA GLY A 233 21.34 -17.97 -0.67
C GLY A 233 19.99 -18.50 -1.15
N SER A 234 19.79 -18.72 -2.46
CA SER A 234 18.54 -19.28 -3.01
C SER A 234 18.48 -20.82 -3.03
N GLU A 235 19.49 -21.49 -2.48
CA GLU A 235 19.64 -22.95 -2.44
C GLU A 235 20.36 -23.34 -1.14
N ASP A 236 20.20 -24.59 -0.68
CA ASP A 236 20.72 -25.11 0.60
C ASP A 236 22.23 -24.88 0.82
N LYS A 237 23.00 -24.82 -0.27
CA LYS A 237 24.43 -24.44 -0.27
C LYS A 237 24.55 -23.04 -0.87
N GLY A 238 24.28 -22.04 -0.04
CA GLY A 238 24.05 -20.63 -0.41
C GLY A 238 25.15 -19.87 -1.18
N ASP A 239 26.16 -20.54 -1.75
CA ASP A 239 27.21 -19.92 -2.57
C ASP A 239 26.91 -19.87 -4.07
N ILE A 240 25.88 -20.58 -4.54
CA ILE A 240 25.49 -20.55 -5.95
C ILE A 240 24.85 -19.19 -6.25
N ALA A 241 25.50 -18.45 -7.14
CA ALA A 241 25.08 -17.13 -7.56
C ALA A 241 24.08 -17.24 -8.74
N LYS A 242 22.88 -16.65 -8.61
CA LYS A 242 21.85 -16.64 -9.65
C LYS A 242 21.26 -15.23 -9.82
N PRO A 243 20.86 -14.81 -11.03
CA PRO A 243 20.13 -13.57 -11.20
C PRO A 243 18.77 -13.64 -10.49
N LEU A 244 18.33 -12.53 -9.90
CA LEU A 244 17.03 -12.45 -9.21
C LEU A 244 15.87 -12.84 -10.12
N SER A 245 15.96 -12.52 -11.41
CA SER A 245 14.98 -12.91 -12.44
C SER A 245 14.82 -14.41 -12.64
N GLY A 246 15.78 -15.21 -12.18
CA GLY A 246 15.76 -16.67 -12.25
C GLY A 246 15.20 -17.35 -11.01
N ILE A 247 14.66 -16.58 -10.05
CA ILE A 247 14.05 -17.08 -8.81
C ILE A 247 12.54 -16.84 -8.88
N ASP A 248 11.77 -17.91 -9.01
CA ASP A 248 10.33 -17.91 -9.27
C ASP A 248 9.50 -18.44 -8.08
N SER A 249 10.14 -18.66 -6.94
CA SER A 249 9.50 -19.16 -5.71
C SER A 249 9.64 -18.15 -4.58
N GLU A 250 8.52 -17.86 -3.92
CA GLU A 250 8.45 -17.01 -2.73
C GLU A 250 9.35 -17.56 -1.60
N GLU A 251 9.36 -18.88 -1.40
CA GLU A 251 10.23 -19.53 -0.41
C GLU A 251 11.70 -19.25 -0.70
N LYS A 252 12.11 -19.35 -1.97
CA LYS A 252 13.50 -19.09 -2.37
C LYS A 252 13.86 -17.61 -2.26
N LEU A 253 12.93 -16.70 -2.56
CA LEU A 253 13.13 -15.26 -2.33
C LEU A 253 13.32 -14.94 -0.85
N LEU A 254 12.53 -15.56 0.03
CA LEU A 254 12.67 -15.41 1.49
C LEU A 254 14.00 -15.97 2.01
N GLN A 255 14.49 -17.08 1.44
CA GLN A 255 15.82 -17.62 1.76
C GLN A 255 16.94 -16.66 1.35
N VAL A 256 16.86 -16.06 0.16
CA VAL A 256 17.79 -15.02 -0.29
C VAL A 256 17.78 -13.82 0.67
N LEU A 257 16.60 -13.33 1.04
CA LEU A 257 16.46 -12.23 2.00
C LEU A 257 17.13 -12.57 3.34
N SER A 258 16.83 -13.75 3.88
CA SER A 258 17.38 -14.24 5.14
C SER A 258 18.91 -14.36 5.11
N TYR A 259 19.47 -14.82 3.97
CA TYR A 259 20.91 -14.91 3.76
C TYR A 259 21.58 -13.52 3.85
N TYR A 260 21.04 -12.51 3.16
CA TYR A 260 21.60 -11.16 3.18
C TYR A 260 21.40 -10.45 4.51
N ALA A 261 20.25 -10.61 5.16
CA ALA A 261 20.01 -10.07 6.50
C ALA A 261 21.03 -10.61 7.52
N SER A 262 21.25 -11.93 7.51
CA SER A 262 22.22 -12.59 8.38
C SER A 262 23.66 -12.15 8.07
N THR A 263 24.02 -12.08 6.78
CA THR A 263 25.36 -11.66 6.34
C THR A 263 25.66 -10.22 6.75
N ARG A 264 24.69 -9.30 6.58
CA ARG A 264 24.83 -7.91 7.01
C ARG A 264 25.00 -7.81 8.53
N MET A 265 24.20 -8.55 9.29
CA MET A 265 24.33 -8.58 10.76
C MET A 265 25.73 -9.05 11.18
N GLN A 266 26.27 -10.09 10.55
CA GLN A 266 27.63 -10.56 10.80
C GLN A 266 28.70 -9.52 10.41
N GLN A 267 28.50 -8.81 9.30
CA GLN A 267 29.40 -7.73 8.88
C GLN A 267 29.40 -6.57 9.87
N VAL A 268 28.23 -6.15 10.36
CA VAL A 268 28.10 -5.12 11.39
C VAL A 268 28.81 -5.55 12.68
N GLN A 269 28.55 -6.76 13.17
CA GLN A 269 29.24 -7.30 14.36
C GLN A 269 30.76 -7.35 14.18
N LYS A 270 31.23 -7.70 12.99
CA LYS A 270 32.66 -7.70 12.68
C LYS A 270 33.23 -6.29 12.70
N LEU A 271 32.56 -5.32 12.08
CA LEU A 271 32.96 -3.91 12.09
C LEU A 271 32.97 -3.34 13.52
N GLU A 272 31.99 -3.66 14.35
CA GLU A 272 31.95 -3.27 15.76
C GLU A 272 33.15 -3.84 16.54
N LYS A 273 33.45 -5.13 16.32
CA LYS A 273 34.61 -5.77 16.94
C LYS A 273 35.93 -5.16 16.48
N ASP A 274 36.07 -4.89 15.19
CA ASP A 274 37.26 -4.26 14.60
C ASP A 274 37.42 -2.82 15.14
N LEU A 275 36.32 -2.08 15.32
CA LEU A 275 36.33 -0.75 15.95
C LEU A 275 36.77 -0.79 17.42
N LEU A 276 36.29 -1.76 18.20
CA LEU A 276 36.72 -1.96 19.59
C LEU A 276 38.20 -2.33 19.68
N GLN A 277 38.66 -3.28 18.86
CA GLN A 277 40.06 -3.69 18.82
C GLN A 277 40.99 -2.57 18.33
N THR A 278 40.52 -1.70 17.44
CA THR A 278 41.29 -0.53 17.00
C THR A 278 41.40 0.50 18.12
N LYS A 279 40.34 0.73 18.90
CA LYS A 279 40.41 1.61 20.09
C LYS A 279 41.39 1.10 21.14
N ASP A 280 41.43 -0.20 21.39
CA ASP A 280 42.34 -0.81 22.37
C ASP A 280 43.80 -0.81 21.92
N ASN A 281 44.05 -0.87 20.60
CA ASN A 281 45.38 -0.83 20.00
C ASN A 281 45.92 0.59 19.75
N VAL A 282 45.08 1.62 19.85
CA VAL A 282 45.56 2.99 20.02
C VAL A 282 46.01 3.14 21.47
N LYS A 283 47.23 2.69 21.76
CA LYS A 283 48.00 3.28 22.85
C LYS A 283 48.16 4.75 22.49
N ILE A 284 47.31 5.60 23.04
CA ILE A 284 47.60 7.02 23.16
C ILE A 284 48.88 7.07 24.00
N VAL A 285 50.05 7.11 23.34
CA VAL A 285 51.28 7.55 24.00
C VAL A 285 51.14 9.06 24.10
N THR A 286 50.28 9.51 25.02
CA THR A 286 50.28 10.89 25.49
C THR A 286 51.60 11.04 26.23
N LYS A 287 52.61 11.55 25.54
CA LYS A 287 53.79 12.07 26.23
C LYS A 287 53.28 13.12 27.21
N THR A 288 53.58 12.97 28.50
CA THR A 288 53.17 13.98 29.46
C THR A 288 53.87 15.30 29.13
N PRO A 289 53.31 16.47 29.51
CA PRO A 289 53.96 17.75 29.32
C PRO A 289 55.44 17.77 29.77
N GLU A 290 55.76 17.03 30.83
CA GLU A 290 57.12 16.85 31.35
C GLU A 290 58.00 16.07 30.38
N GLN A 291 57.48 14.99 29.77
CA GLN A 291 58.19 14.23 28.74
C GLN A 291 58.41 15.06 27.47
N ILE A 292 57.45 15.92 27.12
CA ILE A 292 57.58 16.85 25.99
C ILE A 292 58.71 17.85 26.26
N CYS A 293 58.79 18.43 27.46
CA CYS A 293 59.90 19.33 27.82
C CYS A 293 61.23 18.58 27.94
N ALA A 294 61.24 17.35 28.46
CA ALA A 294 62.43 16.53 28.61
C ALA A 294 63.11 16.20 27.27
N ASP A 295 62.33 16.05 26.19
CA ASP A 295 62.83 15.78 24.85
C ASP A 295 63.49 17.02 24.18
N LEU A 296 63.25 18.22 24.70
CA LEU A 296 63.82 19.47 24.17
C LEU A 296 65.24 19.69 24.71
N LYS A 297 66.24 19.53 23.84
CA LYS A 297 67.66 19.73 24.17
C LYS A 297 68.14 21.12 23.78
N GLY A 298 68.67 21.85 24.76
CA GLY A 298 69.31 23.16 24.60
C GLY A 298 68.38 24.35 24.84
N PRO A 299 68.95 25.53 25.17
CA PRO A 299 68.18 26.70 25.57
C PRO A 299 67.28 27.26 24.45
N GLU A 300 67.76 27.22 23.20
CA GLU A 300 67.00 27.72 22.04
C GLU A 300 65.75 26.88 21.77
N LYS A 301 65.88 25.54 21.79
CA LYS A 301 64.75 24.63 21.55
C LYS A 301 63.80 24.53 22.74
N CYS A 302 64.28 24.78 23.95
CA CYS A 302 63.42 24.85 25.13
C CYS A 302 62.56 26.13 25.12
N GLY A 303 63.14 27.25 24.66
CA GLY A 303 62.45 28.55 24.56
C GLY A 303 61.40 28.64 23.45
N THR A 304 61.32 27.67 22.54
CA THR A 304 60.25 27.63 21.53
C THR A 304 58.95 27.06 22.05
N ASN A 305 58.93 26.52 23.28
CA ASN A 305 57.72 26.03 23.93
C ASN A 305 57.46 26.82 25.23
N ASP A 306 56.45 27.67 25.22
CA ASP A 306 56.03 28.50 26.37
C ASP A 306 55.77 27.71 27.66
N ASN A 307 55.47 26.43 27.55
CA ASN A 307 55.19 25.54 28.69
C ASN A 307 56.46 24.91 29.28
N CYS A 308 57.63 25.16 28.67
CA CYS A 308 58.93 24.66 29.10
C CYS A 308 59.87 25.83 29.44
N LYS A 309 60.80 25.59 30.37
CA LYS A 309 61.84 26.55 30.77
C LYS A 309 63.18 25.83 30.84
N TYR A 310 64.21 26.47 30.31
CA TYR A 310 65.57 25.97 30.42
C TYR A 310 66.16 26.34 31.78
N ASP A 311 66.40 25.34 32.61
CA ASP A 311 67.01 25.48 33.91
C ASP A 311 68.53 25.31 33.80
N LYS A 312 69.25 26.44 33.93
CA LYS A 312 70.73 26.47 33.86
C LYS A 312 71.38 25.95 35.13
N GLU A 313 70.67 25.94 36.25
CA GLU A 313 71.18 25.55 37.57
C GLU A 313 71.06 24.04 37.80
N LYS A 314 70.24 23.35 37.00
CA LYS A 314 70.14 21.90 37.00
C LYS A 314 71.43 21.27 36.47
N SER A 315 72.11 20.50 37.32
CA SER A 315 73.34 19.78 36.96
C SER A 315 73.08 18.64 35.96
N ASP A 316 71.90 18.03 36.04
CA ASP A 316 71.58 16.77 35.35
C ASP A 316 70.59 16.98 34.19
N GLU A 317 70.78 16.26 33.08
CA GLU A 317 69.80 16.23 31.97
C GLU A 317 68.50 15.52 32.40
N PRO A 318 67.32 15.96 31.91
CA PRO A 318 67.09 17.06 30.97
C PRO A 318 67.01 18.41 31.69
N LYS A 319 67.70 19.41 31.12
CA LYS A 319 67.72 20.81 31.62
C LYS A 319 66.49 21.62 31.19
N CYS A 320 65.71 21.13 30.23
CA CYS A 320 64.44 21.72 29.88
C CYS A 320 63.34 21.06 30.74
N VAL A 321 62.73 21.86 31.61
CA VAL A 321 61.72 21.42 32.58
C VAL A 321 60.43 22.21 32.38
N LEU A 322 59.34 21.77 32.98
CA LEU A 322 58.07 22.49 32.91
C LEU A 322 58.19 23.91 33.49
N SER A 323 57.73 24.91 32.76
CA SER A 323 57.61 26.29 33.26
C SER A 323 56.44 26.40 34.24
N ASP A 324 56.35 27.47 35.02
CA ASP A 324 55.20 27.68 35.93
C ASP A 324 53.87 27.80 35.16
N LYS A 325 53.93 28.34 33.94
CA LYS A 325 52.81 28.35 32.97
C LYS A 325 52.45 26.93 32.53
N GLY A 326 53.46 26.10 32.26
CA GLY A 326 53.28 24.68 31.95
C GLY A 326 52.68 23.88 33.11
N LYS A 327 53.09 24.16 34.36
CA LYS A 327 52.56 23.50 35.57
C LYS A 327 51.09 23.82 35.79
N GLN A 328 50.71 25.09 35.65
CA GLN A 328 49.30 25.50 35.74
C GLN A 328 48.45 24.90 34.62
N ALA A 329 48.99 24.78 33.40
CA ALA A 329 48.30 24.15 32.29
C ALA A 329 48.12 22.63 32.50
N ALA A 330 49.14 21.94 33.03
CA ALA A 330 49.08 20.52 33.36
C ALA A 330 48.11 20.23 34.52
N GLU A 331 48.08 21.07 35.56
CA GLU A 331 47.12 20.97 36.66
C GLU A 331 45.67 21.19 36.20
N LYS A 332 45.42 22.18 35.31
CA LYS A 332 44.10 22.39 34.72
C LYS A 332 43.64 21.21 33.84
N ALA A 333 44.56 20.64 33.06
CA ALA A 333 44.25 19.47 32.22
C ALA A 333 43.93 18.22 33.06
N ASN A 334 44.62 18.02 34.18
CA ASN A 334 44.33 16.91 35.11
C ASN A 334 42.97 17.12 35.83
N GLN A 335 42.61 18.35 36.21
CA GLN A 335 41.30 18.64 36.81
C GLN A 335 40.12 18.48 35.84
N GLU A 336 40.30 18.74 34.53
CA GLU A 336 39.26 18.49 33.52
C GLU A 336 39.03 16.99 33.26
N THR A 337 39.99 16.14 33.60
CA THR A 337 39.91 14.68 33.38
C THR A 337 39.20 13.95 34.53
N GLU A 338 39.22 14.48 35.76
CA GLU A 338 38.58 13.87 36.94
C GLU A 338 37.11 14.28 37.14
N GLY A 339 36.55 15.17 36.30
CA GLY A 339 35.24 15.79 36.52
C GLY A 339 34.17 15.66 35.42
N LYS A 340 34.35 14.82 34.40
CA LYS A 340 33.37 14.71 33.28
C LYS A 340 32.97 13.27 32.93
N THR A 341 32.05 12.73 33.73
CA THR A 341 31.05 11.75 33.29
C THR A 341 29.81 12.42 32.67
N GLY A 342 30.01 13.54 31.97
CA GLY A 342 28.93 14.32 31.37
C GLY A 342 29.33 14.79 29.98
N THR A 343 28.61 14.29 28.99
CA THR A 343 28.52 14.79 27.62
C THR A 343 28.73 16.29 27.52
N THR A 344 29.78 16.74 26.83
CA THR A 344 29.87 18.15 26.40
C THR A 344 30.61 18.25 25.07
N ASN A 345 29.88 18.81 24.11
CA ASN A 345 30.28 19.17 22.76
C ASN A 345 31.59 19.98 22.72
N THR A 346 32.55 19.51 21.93
CA THR A 346 33.73 20.27 21.52
C THR A 346 33.39 21.11 20.30
N THR A 347 33.15 22.41 20.52
CA THR A 347 33.24 23.42 19.46
C THR A 347 34.68 23.94 19.41
N GLY A 348 35.36 23.71 18.28
CA GLY A 348 36.44 24.57 17.80
C GLY A 348 37.86 23.98 17.76
N SER A 349 38.20 23.26 16.70
CA SER A 349 39.35 23.61 15.83
C SER A 349 39.41 22.73 14.58
N ASN A 350 39.08 23.37 13.46
CA ASN A 350 39.60 23.24 12.10
C ASN A 350 40.08 21.86 11.61
N CYS A 351 39.26 21.23 10.75
CA CYS A 351 39.64 20.89 9.38
C CYS A 351 38.42 20.36 8.62
N PHE A 352 38.38 20.66 7.33
CA PHE A 352 37.30 20.40 6.35
C PHE A 352 36.23 21.48 6.26
N VAL A 353 36.50 22.43 5.35
CA VAL A 353 35.47 23.07 4.53
C VAL A 353 34.70 21.95 3.81
N ILE A 354 33.59 21.52 4.39
CA ILE A 354 32.61 20.70 3.67
C ILE A 354 31.84 21.71 2.81
N HIS A 355 32.21 21.82 1.54
CA HIS A 355 31.32 22.42 0.55
C HIS A 355 29.94 21.77 0.71
N LYS A 356 28.86 22.53 0.63
CA LYS A 356 27.47 22.14 0.91
C LYS A 356 26.89 21.08 -0.06
N ALA A 357 27.73 20.34 -0.78
CA ALA A 357 27.40 19.55 -1.96
C ALA A 357 27.72 18.02 -1.93
N PRO A 358 28.64 17.45 -1.10
CA PRO A 358 28.90 16.02 -1.16
C PRO A 358 28.01 15.19 -0.23
N LEU A 359 27.28 15.80 0.70
CA LEU A 359 26.38 15.05 1.60
C LEU A 359 25.14 14.49 0.88
N LEU A 360 24.66 15.15 -0.17
CA LEU A 360 23.59 14.62 -1.03
C LEU A 360 24.09 13.50 -1.96
N PHE A 361 25.35 13.54 -2.41
CA PHE A 361 25.93 12.47 -3.23
C PHE A 361 26.29 11.20 -2.42
N ALA A 362 26.66 11.35 -1.15
CA ALA A 362 26.79 10.21 -0.23
C ALA A 362 25.41 9.60 0.11
N PHE A 363 24.37 10.44 0.21
CA PHE A 363 22.99 10.01 0.41
C PHE A 363 22.48 9.12 -0.73
N CYS A 364 22.74 9.46 -1.99
CA CYS A 364 22.19 8.71 -3.13
C CYS A 364 22.94 7.41 -3.50
N PHE A 365 24.23 7.27 -3.15
CA PHE A 365 24.98 6.03 -3.40
C PHE A 365 24.90 5.03 -2.24
N TYR A 366 24.79 5.50 -1.00
CA TYR A 366 24.64 4.63 0.17
C TYR A 366 23.22 4.02 0.23
N TYR A 367 22.18 4.81 -0.06
CA TYR A 367 20.79 4.31 -0.12
C TYR A 367 20.48 3.40 -1.32
N LYS A 368 21.25 3.47 -2.42
CA LYS A 368 20.99 2.67 -3.62
C LYS A 368 21.19 1.16 -3.44
N ILE A 369 21.84 0.74 -2.35
CA ILE A 369 22.19 -0.67 -2.09
C ILE A 369 21.69 -1.15 -0.71
N GLU A 370 21.41 -0.27 0.24
CA GLU A 370 20.95 -0.67 1.58
C GLU A 370 19.45 -0.96 1.69
N GLU A 371 18.57 -0.16 1.08
CA GLU A 371 17.13 -0.27 1.40
C GLU A 371 16.30 -1.15 0.46
N PHE A 372 16.78 -1.47 -0.74
CA PHE A 372 16.01 -2.37 -1.61
C PHE A 372 15.91 -3.81 -1.06
N PHE A 373 16.76 -4.17 -0.10
CA PHE A 373 16.80 -5.49 0.53
C PHE A 373 16.18 -5.52 1.95
N LEU A 374 15.66 -4.42 2.47
CA LEU A 374 15.06 -4.37 3.82
C LEU A 374 13.53 -4.15 3.81
N ILE A 375 12.92 -3.95 2.64
CA ILE A 375 11.47 -3.65 2.48
C ILE A 375 10.73 -4.72 1.63
N LEU A 376 11.39 -5.82 1.30
CA LEU A 376 10.74 -7.09 0.91
C LEU A 376 11.03 -8.10 2.00
#